data_AF-A0AA91JQH3-F1
#
_entry.id   AF-A0AA91JQH3-F1
#
_cell.length_a   1.000
_cell.length_b   1.000
_cell.length_c   1.000
_cell.angle_alpha   90.00
_cell.angle_beta   90.00
_cell.angle_gamma   90.00
#
_symmetry.space_group_name_H-M   'P 1'
#
loop_
_entity.id
_entity.type
_entity.pdbx_description
1 polymer ?
#
loop_
_entity_poly.entity_id
_entity_poly.type
_entity_poly.pdbx_seq_one_letter_code
_entity_poly.pdbx_strand_id
1 'polypeptide(L)'
;MRTKYVYPNEERNETFTLNPYDHAALLDCLKLKEATGCEVICLSMGSNPTKDVLLKTIALGADRAILLSDSKFSGADTVATSKVLAEAIKKIGYIDLLVCGEKSVDGETGQVGFGIGECLGIPCISQVTEVLDNKNDRVILDKKAGNLIQTVSAQLPVLLSYETLTLSKLTVGLLALKKSKREGIEIWDAESLGIDPLLCGIKGSKTKVWRIEKEKKQKKYQKIEGTVEEKVNHLMKILNATERV
;
A
#
# COMPACT_ATOMS: atom_id res chain seq x y z
N MET A 1 22.72 -5.22 -18.99
CA MET A 1 22.74 -4.47 -17.72
C MET A 1 21.58 -4.98 -16.89
N ARG A 2 21.83 -5.69 -15.77
CA ARG A 2 20.73 -6.13 -14.88
C ARG A 2 20.24 -4.91 -14.13
N THR A 3 19.04 -4.42 -14.39
CA THR A 3 18.26 -3.72 -13.37
C THR A 3 17.90 -4.79 -12.33
N LYS A 4 18.80 -5.03 -11.36
CA LYS A 4 18.36 -5.63 -10.11
C LYS A 4 17.41 -4.60 -9.51
N TYR A 5 16.11 -4.91 -9.52
CA TYR A 5 15.18 -4.23 -8.64
C TYR A 5 15.67 -4.51 -7.23
N VAL A 6 16.21 -3.48 -6.58
CA VAL A 6 16.60 -3.52 -5.16
C VAL A 6 15.62 -2.60 -4.47
N TYR A 7 14.84 -3.14 -3.54
CA TYR A 7 13.94 -2.30 -2.76
C TYR A 7 14.76 -1.39 -1.82
N PRO A 8 14.28 -0.17 -1.52
CA PRO A 8 15.04 0.77 -0.69
C PRO A 8 15.45 0.22 0.69
N ASN A 9 14.71 -0.74 1.23
CA ASN A 9 15.00 -1.40 2.51
C ASN A 9 16.13 -2.44 2.41
N GLU A 10 16.28 -3.10 1.25
CA GLU A 10 17.39 -4.02 0.98
C GLU A 10 18.72 -3.26 0.88
N GLU A 11 18.73 -2.04 0.34
CA GLU A 11 19.92 -1.18 0.37
C GLU A 11 20.32 -0.75 1.79
N ARG A 12 19.35 -0.65 2.72
CA ARG A 12 19.53 -0.08 4.06
C ARG A 12 19.58 -1.11 5.19
N ASN A 13 19.44 -2.40 4.89
CA ASN A 13 19.21 -3.46 5.89
C ASN A 13 18.03 -3.12 6.84
N GLU A 14 16.98 -2.48 6.32
CA GLU A 14 15.76 -2.21 7.09
C GLU A 14 14.79 -3.40 6.98
N THR A 15 14.35 -3.95 8.11
CA THR A 15 13.38 -5.06 8.14
C THR A 15 11.97 -4.61 7.71
N PHE A 16 11.61 -3.36 7.99
CA PHE A 16 10.30 -2.77 7.65
C PHE A 16 10.48 -1.45 6.93
N THR A 17 9.65 -1.21 5.92
CA THR A 17 9.67 0.03 5.15
C THR A 17 8.26 0.40 4.72
N LEU A 18 8.08 1.67 4.34
CA LEU A 18 6.80 2.10 3.78
C LEU A 18 6.63 1.44 2.42
N ASN A 19 5.50 0.77 2.23
CA ASN A 19 5.16 0.14 0.96
C ASN A 19 5.20 1.19 -0.18
N PRO A 20 5.88 0.91 -1.31
CA PRO A 20 6.02 1.85 -2.43
C PRO A 20 4.71 2.44 -2.98
N TYR A 21 3.62 1.68 -2.98
CA TYR A 21 2.31 2.18 -3.41
C TYR A 21 1.72 3.15 -2.38
N ASP A 22 1.77 2.79 -1.09
CA ASP A 22 1.32 3.68 -0.01
C ASP A 22 2.17 4.95 0.08
N HIS A 23 3.46 4.87 -0.26
CA HIS A 23 4.34 6.04 -0.32
C HIS A 23 3.90 7.02 -1.41
N ALA A 24 3.57 6.54 -2.61
CA ALA A 24 3.06 7.41 -3.68
C ALA A 24 1.75 8.08 -3.27
N ALA A 25 0.85 7.30 -2.65
CA ALA A 25 -0.45 7.78 -2.18
C ALA A 25 -0.31 8.84 -1.08
N LEU A 26 0.63 8.63 -0.12
CA LEU A 26 0.94 9.62 0.92
C LEU A 26 1.46 10.92 0.34
N LEU A 27 2.38 10.88 -0.63
CA LEU A 27 2.92 12.09 -1.25
C LEU A 27 1.80 12.92 -1.90
N ASP A 28 0.83 12.27 -2.54
CA ASP A 28 -0.31 12.97 -3.14
C ASP A 28 -1.24 13.58 -2.07
N CYS A 29 -1.48 12.87 -0.97
CA CYS A 29 -2.22 13.42 0.18
C CYS A 29 -1.52 14.64 0.79
N LEU A 30 -0.18 14.64 0.85
CA LEU A 30 0.59 15.77 1.37
C LEU A 30 0.52 16.99 0.43
N LYS A 31 0.53 16.79 -0.89
CA LYS A 31 0.26 17.89 -1.84
C LYS A 31 -1.15 18.46 -1.65
N LEU A 32 -2.15 17.58 -1.47
CA LEU A 32 -3.52 18.01 -1.23
C LEU A 32 -3.63 18.83 0.06
N LYS A 33 -2.91 18.41 1.11
CA LYS A 33 -2.79 19.17 2.35
C LYS A 33 -2.16 20.55 2.14
N GLU A 34 -1.07 20.66 1.38
CA GLU A 34 -0.46 21.96 1.05
C GLU A 34 -1.46 22.90 0.35
N ALA A 35 -2.33 22.36 -0.52
CA ALA A 35 -3.31 23.12 -1.27
C ALA A 35 -4.57 23.49 -0.47
N THR A 36 -5.00 22.65 0.48
CA THR A 36 -6.32 22.76 1.13
C THR A 36 -6.27 22.96 2.64
N GLY A 37 -5.13 22.70 3.27
CA GLY A 37 -5.00 22.67 4.73
C GLY A 37 -5.69 21.47 5.39
N CYS A 38 -6.04 20.42 4.64
CA CYS A 38 -6.65 19.22 5.21
C CYS A 38 -5.73 18.49 6.20
N GLU A 39 -6.33 17.75 7.13
CA GLU A 39 -5.61 16.89 8.05
C GLU A 39 -5.24 15.57 7.38
N VAL A 40 -3.99 15.14 7.52
CA VAL A 40 -3.50 13.85 7.02
C VAL A 40 -3.18 12.93 8.19
N ILE A 41 -3.94 11.83 8.31
CA ILE A 41 -3.78 10.81 9.34
C ILE A 41 -3.23 9.53 8.70
N CYS A 42 -2.07 9.06 9.14
CA CYS A 42 -1.50 7.78 8.70
C CYS A 42 -1.89 6.64 9.66
N LEU A 43 -2.62 5.65 9.18
CA LEU A 43 -3.03 4.48 9.95
C LEU A 43 -2.30 3.22 9.45
N SER A 44 -1.76 2.40 10.36
CA SER A 44 -1.18 1.10 10.01
C SER A 44 -1.46 0.05 11.08
N MET A 45 -1.65 -1.20 10.67
CA MET A 45 -1.75 -2.35 11.57
C MET A 45 -0.47 -3.19 11.47
N GLY A 46 0.18 -3.46 12.59
CA GLY A 46 1.41 -4.24 12.58
C GLY A 46 2.09 -4.34 13.95
N SER A 47 3.26 -4.97 13.95
CA SER A 47 4.08 -5.12 15.14
C SER A 47 4.79 -3.81 15.55
N ASN A 48 5.36 -3.76 16.75
CA ASN A 48 6.06 -2.57 17.27
C ASN A 48 7.10 -1.93 16.32
N PRO A 49 7.90 -2.67 15.53
CA PRO A 49 8.79 -2.06 14.52
C PRO A 49 8.09 -1.15 13.49
N THR A 50 6.79 -1.34 13.22
CA THR A 50 6.00 -0.48 12.33
C THR A 50 5.94 0.97 12.84
N LYS A 51 6.17 1.19 14.15
CA LYS A 51 6.27 2.54 14.74
C LYS A 51 7.31 3.40 14.02
N ASP A 52 8.47 2.86 13.67
CA ASP A 52 9.52 3.64 13.00
C ASP A 52 9.13 4.03 11.57
N VAL A 53 8.29 3.23 10.91
CA VAL A 53 7.72 3.57 9.59
C VAL A 53 6.70 4.70 9.73
N LEU A 54 5.81 4.66 10.72
CA LEU A 54 4.84 5.72 10.98
C LEU A 54 5.51 7.04 11.43
N LEU A 55 6.57 6.98 12.23
CA LEU A 55 7.33 8.18 12.60
C LEU A 55 7.97 8.87 11.38
N LYS A 56 8.28 8.10 10.32
CA LYS A 56 8.75 8.65 9.04
C LYS A 56 7.63 9.38 8.29
N THR A 57 6.35 8.96 8.40
CA THR A 57 5.24 9.67 7.74
C THR A 57 4.94 11.01 8.41
N ILE A 58 4.99 11.09 9.74
CA ILE A 58 4.93 12.37 10.47
C ILE A 58 6.09 13.27 10.05
N ALA A 59 7.31 12.72 9.97
CA ALA A 59 8.48 13.49 9.53
C ALA A 59 8.39 13.99 8.08
N LEU A 60 7.53 13.39 7.24
CA LEU A 60 7.22 13.87 5.89
C LEU A 60 6.15 14.97 5.89
N GLY A 61 5.33 15.08 6.95
CA GLY A 61 4.30 16.11 7.06
C GLY A 61 2.90 15.61 7.39
N ALA A 62 2.71 14.31 7.67
CA ALA A 62 1.44 13.83 8.22
C ALA A 62 1.18 14.46 9.60
N ASP A 63 -0.08 14.80 9.91
CA ASP A 63 -0.45 15.43 11.18
C ASP A 63 -0.47 14.43 12.34
N ARG A 64 -0.99 13.24 12.06
CA ARG A 64 -1.13 12.16 13.04
C ARG A 64 -0.70 10.84 12.43
N ALA A 65 -0.22 9.95 13.30
CA ALA A 65 -0.03 8.57 12.94
C ALA A 65 -0.53 7.63 14.04
N ILE A 66 -1.22 6.58 13.62
CA ILE A 66 -1.90 5.62 14.49
C ILE A 66 -1.41 4.22 14.14
N LEU A 67 -0.90 3.51 15.14
CA LEU A 67 -0.50 2.11 15.05
C LEU A 67 -1.54 1.22 15.73
N LEU A 68 -2.12 0.29 14.99
CA LEU A 68 -2.89 -0.80 15.56
C LEU A 68 -1.93 -1.95 15.88
N SER A 69 -1.66 -2.18 17.17
CA SER A 69 -0.69 -3.18 17.63
C SER A 69 -1.24 -3.95 18.82
N ASP A 70 -1.63 -5.19 18.57
CA ASP A 70 -2.01 -6.18 19.58
C ASP A 70 -1.64 -7.57 19.05
N SER A 71 -1.16 -8.44 19.93
CA SER A 71 -0.96 -9.87 19.66
C SER A 71 -2.20 -10.55 19.06
N LYS A 72 -3.41 -10.09 19.39
CA LYS A 72 -4.69 -10.59 18.86
C LYS A 72 -4.86 -10.32 17.36
N PHE A 73 -4.15 -9.35 16.79
CA PHE A 73 -4.18 -9.05 15.35
C PHE A 73 -3.24 -9.95 14.53
N SER A 74 -2.38 -10.73 15.19
CA SER A 74 -1.36 -11.53 14.51
C SER A 74 -1.97 -12.60 13.61
N GLY A 75 -1.35 -12.81 12.45
CA GLY A 75 -1.75 -13.79 11.44
C GLY A 75 -3.14 -13.54 10.82
N ALA A 76 -3.63 -12.31 10.87
CA ALA A 76 -4.81 -11.87 10.14
C ALA A 76 -4.62 -12.08 8.62
N ASP A 77 -5.67 -12.55 7.95
CA ASP A 77 -5.77 -12.47 6.50
C ASP A 77 -6.36 -11.12 6.06
N THR A 78 -6.67 -10.99 4.78
CA THR A 78 -7.21 -9.74 4.21
C THR A 78 -8.57 -9.38 4.81
N VAL A 79 -9.45 -10.35 5.09
CA VAL A 79 -10.77 -10.11 5.68
C VAL A 79 -10.66 -9.62 7.12
N ALA A 80 -9.87 -10.30 7.95
CA ALA A 80 -9.65 -9.88 9.33
C ALA A 80 -8.95 -8.52 9.41
N THR A 81 -7.97 -8.29 8.53
CA THR A 81 -7.23 -7.02 8.44
C THR A 81 -8.17 -5.86 8.08
N SER A 82 -8.99 -6.02 7.04
CA SER A 82 -9.95 -4.99 6.61
C SER A 82 -10.94 -4.62 7.70
N LYS A 83 -11.44 -5.61 8.47
CA LYS A 83 -12.37 -5.35 9.59
C LYS A 83 -11.71 -4.53 10.68
N VAL A 84 -10.50 -4.91 11.11
CA VAL A 84 -9.77 -4.19 12.16
C VAL A 84 -9.49 -2.74 11.75
N LEU A 85 -9.03 -2.53 10.51
CA LEU A 85 -8.79 -1.20 9.97
C LEU A 85 -10.08 -0.38 9.85
N ALA A 86 -11.19 -0.98 9.43
CA ALA A 86 -12.48 -0.31 9.34
C ALA A 86 -12.98 0.16 10.72
N GLU A 87 -12.85 -0.65 11.77
CA GLU A 87 -13.22 -0.23 13.14
C GLU A 87 -12.34 0.90 13.66
N ALA A 88 -11.04 0.88 13.35
CA ALA A 88 -10.17 2.01 13.65
C ALA A 88 -10.58 3.29 12.91
N ILE A 89 -10.96 3.19 11.63
CA ILE A 89 -11.45 4.33 10.84
C ILE A 89 -12.76 4.88 11.43
N LYS A 90 -13.70 4.02 11.82
CA LYS A 90 -14.93 4.45 12.51
C LYS A 90 -14.62 5.19 13.81
N LYS A 91 -13.61 4.74 14.57
CA LYS A 91 -13.15 5.40 15.80
C LYS A 91 -12.49 6.75 15.54
N ILE A 92 -11.75 6.90 14.44
CA ILE A 92 -11.19 8.20 14.01
C ILE A 92 -12.34 9.19 13.76
N GLY A 93 -13.44 8.72 13.16
CA GLY A 93 -14.66 9.48 12.94
C GLY A 93 -14.87 9.80 11.47
N TYR A 94 -15.39 11.00 11.19
CA TYR A 94 -15.67 11.44 9.82
C TYR A 94 -14.36 11.56 9.00
N ILE A 95 -14.38 11.01 7.78
CA ILE A 95 -13.28 11.10 6.82
C ILE A 95 -13.85 11.44 5.44
N ASP A 96 -13.20 12.34 4.71
CA ASP A 96 -13.58 12.67 3.33
C ASP A 96 -12.97 11.69 2.32
N LEU A 97 -11.68 11.41 2.48
CA LEU A 97 -10.92 10.55 1.60
C LEU A 97 -10.24 9.46 2.42
N LEU A 98 -10.44 8.21 2.01
CA LEU A 98 -9.63 7.08 2.48
C LEU A 98 -8.66 6.69 1.38
N VAL A 99 -7.36 6.77 1.65
CA VAL A 99 -6.34 6.57 0.62
C VAL A 99 -5.44 5.40 0.98
N CYS A 100 -5.21 4.49 0.02
CA CYS A 100 -4.25 3.40 0.14
C CYS A 100 -3.55 3.11 -1.19
N GLY A 101 -2.46 2.36 -1.14
CA GLY A 101 -1.86 1.74 -2.31
C GLY A 101 -2.75 0.64 -2.90
N GLU A 102 -2.45 0.25 -4.14
CA GLU A 102 -3.14 -0.85 -4.84
C GLU A 102 -2.97 -2.18 -4.10
N LYS A 103 -1.74 -2.45 -3.65
CA LYS A 103 -1.39 -3.67 -2.93
C LYS A 103 -0.13 -3.45 -2.10
N SER A 104 0.10 -4.35 -1.16
CA SER A 104 1.40 -4.48 -0.50
C SER A 104 2.34 -5.35 -1.33
N VAL A 105 3.64 -5.10 -1.24
CA VAL A 105 4.66 -5.86 -1.98
C VAL A 105 4.99 -7.23 -1.37
N ASP A 106 4.56 -7.49 -0.13
CA ASP A 106 4.80 -8.74 0.58
C ASP A 106 3.69 -9.78 0.32
N GLY A 107 2.43 -9.35 0.43
CA GLY A 107 1.25 -10.20 0.24
C GLY A 107 0.66 -10.13 -1.17
N GLU A 108 0.86 -9.02 -1.89
CA GLU A 108 0.39 -8.76 -3.26
C GLU A 108 -1.10 -9.04 -3.53
N THR A 109 -1.94 -9.09 -2.48
CA THR A 109 -3.35 -9.47 -2.62
C THR A 109 -4.21 -8.37 -3.24
N GLY A 110 -3.91 -7.11 -2.93
CA GLY A 110 -4.70 -5.94 -3.36
C GLY A 110 -6.14 -5.91 -2.84
N GLN A 111 -6.47 -6.68 -1.80
CA GLN A 111 -7.85 -6.85 -1.32
C GLN A 111 -8.22 -5.94 -0.15
N VAL A 112 -7.24 -5.53 0.67
CA VAL A 112 -7.50 -4.90 1.97
C VAL A 112 -8.26 -3.58 1.81
N GLY A 113 -7.84 -2.72 0.87
CA GLY A 113 -8.51 -1.46 0.58
C GLY A 113 -10.00 -1.66 0.27
N PHE A 114 -10.31 -2.48 -0.74
CA PHE A 114 -11.70 -2.78 -1.09
C PHE A 114 -12.50 -3.41 0.06
N GLY A 115 -11.87 -4.28 0.84
CA GLY A 115 -12.50 -4.86 2.03
C GLY A 115 -12.85 -3.81 3.09
N ILE A 116 -12.03 -2.77 3.24
CA ILE A 116 -12.34 -1.64 4.13
C ILE A 116 -13.53 -0.85 3.58
N GLY A 117 -13.52 -0.55 2.28
CA GLY A 117 -14.61 0.16 1.62
C GLY A 117 -15.95 -0.55 1.80
N GLU A 118 -15.98 -1.87 1.63
CA GLU A 118 -17.16 -2.71 1.92
C GLU A 118 -17.58 -2.62 3.39
N CYS A 119 -16.64 -2.73 4.34
CA CYS A 119 -16.94 -2.65 5.77
C CYS A 119 -17.50 -1.27 6.21
N LEU A 120 -17.13 -0.20 5.49
CA LEU A 120 -17.59 1.17 5.75
C LEU A 120 -18.80 1.56 4.89
N GLY A 121 -19.15 0.78 3.88
CA GLY A 121 -20.21 1.11 2.92
C GLY A 121 -19.87 2.32 2.03
N ILE A 122 -18.60 2.57 1.73
CA ILE A 122 -18.15 3.70 0.92
C ILE A 122 -17.68 3.25 -0.47
N PRO A 123 -17.93 4.05 -1.52
CA PRO A 123 -17.46 3.74 -2.87
C PRO A 123 -15.92 3.63 -2.92
N CYS A 124 -15.42 2.77 -3.79
CA CYS A 124 -13.99 2.56 -4.02
C CYS A 124 -13.63 2.86 -5.47
N ILE A 125 -12.54 3.60 -5.68
CA ILE A 125 -11.96 3.87 -7.00
C ILE A 125 -10.54 3.31 -7.02
N SER A 126 -10.32 2.34 -7.91
CA SER A 126 -9.02 1.69 -8.12
C SER A 126 -8.19 2.37 -9.21
N GLN A 127 -6.90 2.07 -9.24
CA GLN A 127 -5.97 2.52 -10.29
C GLN A 127 -5.86 4.05 -10.35
N VAL A 128 -6.00 4.71 -9.21
CA VAL A 128 -5.80 6.16 -9.10
C VAL A 128 -4.33 6.48 -9.35
N THR A 129 -4.09 7.51 -10.15
CA THR A 129 -2.74 8.01 -10.44
C THR A 129 -2.47 9.34 -9.73
N GLU A 130 -3.47 10.23 -9.67
CA GLU A 130 -3.36 11.56 -9.06
C GLU A 130 -4.74 12.12 -8.71
N VAL A 131 -4.85 12.86 -7.60
CA VAL A 131 -6.01 13.69 -7.26
C VAL A 131 -5.81 15.11 -7.81
N LEU A 132 -6.75 15.58 -8.62
CA LEU A 132 -6.67 16.87 -9.31
C LEU A 132 -7.38 17.99 -8.54
N ASP A 133 -8.52 17.70 -7.92
CA ASP A 133 -9.28 18.66 -7.11
C ASP A 133 -10.12 17.94 -6.06
N ASN A 134 -10.39 18.62 -4.93
CA ASN A 134 -11.26 18.13 -3.87
C ASN A 134 -12.08 19.30 -3.28
N LYS A 135 -13.28 19.52 -3.82
CA LYS A 135 -14.16 20.66 -3.46
C LYS A 135 -15.62 20.27 -3.61
N ASN A 136 -16.50 20.96 -2.87
CA ASN A 136 -17.96 20.81 -2.97
C ASN A 136 -18.43 19.36 -2.82
N ASP A 137 -17.92 18.65 -1.81
CA ASP A 137 -18.23 17.24 -1.52
C ASP A 137 -17.90 16.26 -2.65
N ARG A 138 -16.96 16.64 -3.53
CA ARG A 138 -16.51 15.81 -4.65
C ARG A 138 -15.01 15.85 -4.83
N VAL A 139 -14.46 14.70 -5.19
CA VAL A 139 -13.09 14.56 -5.67
C VAL A 139 -13.09 14.40 -7.19
N ILE A 140 -12.14 15.07 -7.84
CA ILE A 140 -11.79 14.88 -9.25
C ILE A 140 -10.39 14.28 -9.28
N LEU A 141 -10.23 13.18 -10.01
CA LEU A 141 -8.98 12.43 -10.05
C LEU A 141 -8.75 11.81 -11.42
N ASP A 142 -7.50 11.52 -11.71
CA ASP A 142 -7.10 10.68 -12.83
C ASP A 142 -6.91 9.24 -12.37
N LYS A 143 -7.43 8.31 -13.15
CA LYS A 143 -7.19 6.87 -13.00
C LYS A 143 -6.77 6.24 -14.31
N LYS A 144 -6.02 5.14 -14.22
CA LYS A 144 -5.67 4.34 -15.39
C LYS A 144 -6.79 3.37 -15.75
N ALA A 145 -6.94 3.11 -17.04
CA ALA A 145 -7.80 2.08 -17.61
C ALA A 145 -7.08 1.46 -18.81
N GLY A 146 -6.26 0.43 -18.55
CA GLY A 146 -5.37 -0.13 -19.56
C GLY A 146 -4.31 0.88 -19.99
N ASN A 147 -4.34 1.28 -21.26
CA ASN A 147 -3.41 2.28 -21.83
C ASN A 147 -3.98 3.71 -21.83
N LEU A 148 -5.15 3.91 -21.24
CA LEU A 148 -5.83 5.20 -21.19
C LEU A 148 -5.78 5.78 -19.78
N ILE A 149 -5.79 7.11 -19.71
CA ILE A 149 -6.04 7.87 -18.49
C ILE A 149 -7.48 8.39 -18.58
N GLN A 150 -8.23 8.20 -17.50
CA GLN A 150 -9.61 8.67 -17.36
C GLN A 150 -9.68 9.64 -16.19
N THR A 151 -10.15 10.85 -16.46
CA THR A 151 -10.54 11.79 -15.42
C THR A 151 -11.95 11.46 -14.97
N VAL A 152 -12.13 11.19 -13.68
CA VAL A 152 -13.42 10.83 -13.07
C VAL A 152 -13.74 11.74 -11.89
N SER A 153 -15.02 11.84 -11.56
CA SER A 153 -15.49 12.57 -10.38
C SER A 153 -16.37 11.67 -9.52
N ALA A 154 -16.16 11.71 -8.20
CA ALA A 154 -16.93 10.97 -7.22
C ALA A 154 -17.31 11.82 -6.01
N GLN A 155 -18.42 11.44 -5.36
CA GLN A 155 -18.90 12.08 -4.15
C GLN A 155 -18.16 11.54 -2.92
N LEU A 156 -17.89 12.41 -1.95
CA LEU A 156 -17.28 12.04 -0.67
C LEU A 156 -18.35 11.44 0.28
N PRO A 157 -17.99 10.50 1.18
CA PRO A 157 -16.67 9.91 1.32
C PRO A 157 -16.35 8.86 0.26
N VAL A 158 -15.08 8.73 -0.13
CA VAL A 158 -14.64 7.73 -1.12
C VAL A 158 -13.26 7.17 -0.78
N LEU A 159 -13.07 5.87 -1.08
CA LEU A 159 -11.79 5.20 -0.99
C LEU A 159 -11.05 5.26 -2.33
N LEU A 160 -9.80 5.73 -2.31
CA LEU A 160 -8.91 5.81 -3.46
C LEU A 160 -7.75 4.81 -3.31
N SER A 161 -7.59 3.94 -4.29
CA SER A 161 -6.52 2.94 -4.34
C SER A 161 -5.55 3.25 -5.48
N TYR A 162 -4.30 3.58 -5.12
CA TYR A 162 -3.27 4.09 -6.03
C TYR A 162 -2.47 2.96 -6.70
N GLU A 163 -2.45 2.93 -8.04
CA GLU A 163 -1.61 2.00 -8.82
C GLU A 163 -0.16 2.49 -8.96
N THR A 164 0.09 3.79 -8.79
CA THR A 164 1.44 4.34 -8.96
C THR A 164 2.38 3.77 -7.90
N LEU A 165 3.41 3.05 -8.35
CA LEU A 165 4.51 2.60 -7.51
C LEU A 165 5.63 3.64 -7.56
N THR A 166 6.06 4.15 -6.40
CA THR A 166 7.26 5.01 -6.33
C THR A 166 8.42 4.32 -5.62
N LEU A 167 9.60 4.35 -6.26
CA LEU A 167 10.87 3.95 -5.66
C LEU A 167 11.67 5.16 -5.16
N SER A 168 11.07 6.36 -5.16
CA SER A 168 11.71 7.55 -4.62
C SER A 168 12.16 7.27 -3.18
N LYS A 169 13.41 7.63 -2.88
CA LYS A 169 13.96 7.40 -1.55
C LYS A 169 13.17 8.23 -0.55
N LEU A 170 12.50 7.55 0.39
CA LEU A 170 11.91 8.20 1.53
C LEU A 170 13.05 8.80 2.37
N THR A 171 13.24 10.10 2.19
CA THR A 171 14.38 10.86 2.74
C THR A 171 13.81 11.96 3.61
N VAL A 172 13.89 11.76 4.92
CA VAL A 172 13.44 12.72 5.92
C VAL A 172 14.66 13.37 6.58
N GLY A 173 14.60 14.68 6.79
CA GLY A 173 15.66 15.41 7.48
C GLY A 173 15.80 14.93 8.93
N LEU A 174 17.03 14.89 9.46
CA LEU A 174 17.28 14.43 10.84
C LEU A 174 16.50 15.24 11.89
N LEU A 175 16.33 16.55 11.66
CA LEU A 175 15.54 17.42 12.53
C LEU A 175 14.05 17.07 12.49
N ALA A 176 13.50 16.81 11.30
CA ALA A 176 12.11 16.38 11.14
C ALA A 176 11.85 15.03 11.83
N LEU A 177 12.77 14.08 11.70
CA LEU A 177 12.66 12.78 12.39
C LEU A 177 12.79 12.90 13.92
N LYS A 178 13.62 13.82 14.43
CA LYS A 178 13.68 14.11 15.87
C LYS A 178 12.39 14.76 16.36
N LYS A 179 11.79 15.64 15.56
CA LYS A 179 10.49 16.27 15.86
C LYS A 179 9.38 15.23 15.91
N SER A 180 9.29 14.35 14.91
CA SER A 180 8.26 13.30 14.88
C SER A 180 8.37 12.34 16.07
N LYS A 181 9.59 11.99 16.50
CA LYS A 181 9.79 11.20 17.73
C LYS A 181 9.28 11.87 19.00
N ARG A 182 9.28 13.21 19.06
CA ARG A 182 8.75 13.98 20.19
C ARG A 182 7.24 14.09 20.13
N GLU A 183 6.68 14.28 18.94
CA GLU A 183 5.23 14.29 18.72
C GLU A 183 4.62 12.91 19.02
N GLY A 184 5.36 11.84 18.71
CA GLY A 184 4.95 10.47 19.01
C GLY A 184 3.92 9.95 18.02
N ILE A 185 3.40 8.76 18.30
CA ILE A 185 2.31 8.14 17.55
C ILE A 185 1.28 7.62 18.55
N GLU A 186 0.02 7.53 18.11
CA GLU A 186 -1.01 6.84 18.87
C GLU A 186 -0.86 5.32 18.68
N ILE A 187 -1.05 4.55 19.75
CA ILE A 187 -1.04 3.08 19.67
C ILE A 187 -2.37 2.59 20.22
N TRP A 188 -3.12 1.86 19.39
CA TRP A 188 -4.42 1.31 19.73
C TRP A 188 -4.32 -0.23 19.70
N ASP A 189 -4.88 -0.86 20.72
CA ASP A 189 -5.02 -2.32 20.82
C ASP A 189 -6.46 -2.77 20.55
N ALA A 190 -6.72 -4.07 20.61
CA ALA A 190 -8.04 -4.63 20.33
C ALA A 190 -9.11 -4.13 21.32
N GLU A 191 -8.74 -3.92 22.58
CA GLU A 191 -9.64 -3.47 23.63
C GLU A 191 -10.07 -2.02 23.41
N SER A 192 -9.10 -1.15 23.09
CA SER A 192 -9.36 0.26 22.78
C SER A 192 -10.22 0.46 21.54
N LEU A 193 -10.27 -0.51 20.63
CA LEU A 193 -11.12 -0.51 19.43
C LEU A 193 -12.48 -1.18 19.67
N GLY A 194 -12.69 -1.84 20.81
CA GLY A 194 -13.91 -2.59 21.08
C GLY A 194 -14.15 -3.77 20.11
N ILE A 195 -13.09 -4.30 19.50
CA ILE A 195 -13.19 -5.37 18.50
C ILE A 195 -13.36 -6.72 19.20
N ASP A 196 -14.35 -7.50 18.75
CA ASP A 196 -14.49 -8.90 19.14
C ASP A 196 -13.22 -9.69 18.74
N PRO A 197 -12.52 -10.33 19.71
CA PRO A 197 -11.36 -11.19 19.43
C PRO A 197 -11.61 -12.32 18.42
N LEU A 198 -12.87 -12.70 18.17
CA LEU A 198 -13.23 -13.70 17.15
C LEU A 198 -13.24 -13.12 15.72
N LEU A 199 -13.21 -11.80 15.57
CA LEU A 199 -13.23 -11.11 14.29
C LEU A 199 -11.87 -10.60 13.84
N CYS A 200 -10.82 -10.77 14.66
CA CYS A 200 -9.47 -10.30 14.37
C CYS A 200 -8.41 -11.42 14.41
N GLY A 201 -7.23 -11.14 13.83
CA GLY A 201 -6.12 -12.09 13.74
C GLY A 201 -6.51 -13.40 13.05
N ILE A 202 -5.77 -14.46 13.38
CA ILE A 202 -6.00 -15.83 12.87
C ILE A 202 -7.46 -16.31 13.09
N LYS A 203 -8.10 -15.91 14.20
CA LYS A 203 -9.47 -16.34 14.52
C LYS A 203 -10.50 -15.72 13.60
N GLY A 204 -10.31 -14.44 13.24
CA GLY A 204 -11.16 -13.73 12.28
C GLY A 204 -10.88 -14.09 10.83
N SER A 205 -9.70 -14.66 10.54
CA SER A 205 -9.28 -15.01 9.19
C SER A 205 -10.19 -16.05 8.52
N LYS A 206 -10.44 -15.85 7.23
CA LYS A 206 -11.17 -16.80 6.36
C LYS A 206 -10.24 -17.69 5.56
N THR A 207 -8.98 -17.29 5.44
CA THR A 207 -7.93 -18.04 4.76
C THR A 207 -6.79 -18.34 5.72
N LYS A 208 -6.03 -19.39 5.41
CA LYS A 208 -4.83 -19.77 6.17
C LYS A 208 -3.73 -20.16 5.20
N VAL A 209 -2.55 -19.58 5.38
CA VAL A 209 -1.37 -19.96 4.61
C VAL A 209 -0.92 -21.34 5.06
N TRP A 210 -1.04 -22.33 4.17
CA TRP A 210 -0.64 -23.71 4.45
C TRP A 210 0.88 -23.90 4.37
N ARG A 211 1.51 -23.39 3.31
CA ARG A 211 2.94 -23.58 3.04
C ARG A 211 3.49 -22.42 2.22
N ILE A 212 4.72 -22.00 2.53
CA ILE A 212 5.49 -21.02 1.75
C ILE A 212 6.74 -21.74 1.22
N GLU A 213 6.91 -21.76 -0.08
CA GLU A 213 8.08 -22.34 -0.74
C GLU A 213 8.78 -21.28 -1.59
N LYS A 214 10.11 -21.22 -1.51
CA LYS A 214 10.90 -20.37 -2.40
C LYS A 214 11.20 -21.16 -3.67
N GLU A 215 10.59 -20.78 -4.79
CA GLU A 215 10.97 -21.32 -6.09
C GLU A 215 12.42 -20.97 -6.41
N LYS A 216 13.30 -21.97 -6.49
CA LYS A 216 14.66 -21.80 -7.01
C LYS A 216 14.59 -21.74 -8.55
N LYS A 217 14.25 -20.58 -9.11
CA LYS A 217 14.33 -20.37 -10.57
C LYS A 217 15.79 -20.32 -11.02
N GLN A 218 16.35 -21.46 -11.41
CA GLN A 218 17.60 -21.49 -12.16
C GLN A 218 17.32 -21.03 -13.59
N LYS A 219 17.59 -19.76 -13.87
CA LYS A 219 17.49 -19.24 -15.24
C LYS A 219 18.54 -19.95 -16.11
N LYS A 220 18.10 -20.80 -17.03
CA LYS A 220 18.96 -21.40 -18.05
C LYS A 220 19.24 -20.34 -19.11
N TYR A 221 20.53 -20.04 -19.32
CA TYR A 221 20.95 -19.15 -20.39
C TYR A 221 21.21 -19.98 -21.65
N GLN A 222 20.63 -19.56 -22.77
CA GLN A 222 20.94 -20.10 -24.08
C GLN A 222 21.43 -18.95 -24.98
N LYS A 223 22.65 -19.07 -25.48
CA LYS A 223 23.17 -18.17 -26.50
C LYS A 223 22.57 -18.60 -27.85
N ILE A 224 21.94 -17.68 -28.56
CA ILE A 224 21.44 -17.91 -29.92
C ILE A 224 22.49 -17.38 -30.89
N GLU A 225 23.08 -18.29 -31.67
CA GLU A 225 24.11 -17.98 -32.67
C GLU A 225 23.49 -17.92 -34.07
N GLY A 226 24.27 -17.44 -35.05
CA GLY A 226 23.82 -17.29 -36.45
C GLY A 226 23.59 -15.84 -36.88
N THR A 227 23.06 -15.72 -38.10
CA THR A 227 22.63 -14.47 -38.74
C THR A 227 21.47 -13.82 -37.99
N VAL A 228 21.15 -12.56 -38.34
CA VAL A 228 20.03 -11.82 -37.73
C VAL A 228 18.71 -12.58 -37.94
N GLU A 229 18.48 -13.10 -39.15
CA GLU A 229 17.26 -13.81 -39.50
C GLU A 229 17.10 -15.13 -38.73
N GLU A 230 18.18 -15.90 -38.58
CA GLU A 230 18.19 -17.13 -37.77
C GLU A 230 17.91 -16.85 -36.30
N LYS A 231 18.47 -15.75 -35.76
CA LYS A 231 18.21 -15.33 -34.37
C LYS A 231 16.76 -14.94 -34.15
N VAL A 232 16.16 -14.18 -35.08
CA VAL A 232 14.75 -13.79 -35.00
C VAL A 232 13.85 -15.01 -35.09
N ASN A 233 14.09 -15.92 -36.02
CA ASN A 233 13.31 -17.15 -36.17
C ASN A 233 13.40 -18.05 -34.94
N HIS A 234 14.59 -18.20 -34.36
CA HIS A 234 14.78 -18.95 -33.12
C HIS A 234 14.03 -18.30 -31.95
N LEU A 235 14.13 -16.99 -31.79
CA LEU A 235 13.42 -16.25 -30.74
C LEU A 235 11.90 -16.39 -30.87
N MET A 236 11.36 -16.23 -32.09
CA MET A 236 9.92 -16.39 -32.35
C MET A 236 9.46 -17.81 -32.07
N LYS A 237 10.28 -18.83 -32.37
CA LYS A 237 9.98 -20.22 -32.02
C LYS A 237 9.89 -20.44 -30.51
N ILE A 238 10.78 -19.83 -29.72
CA ILE A 238 10.74 -19.89 -28.26
C ILE A 238 9.50 -19.17 -27.72
N LEU A 239 9.19 -17.97 -28.24
CA LEU A 239 8.07 -17.15 -27.78
C LEU A 239 6.70 -17.77 -28.13
N ASN A 240 6.61 -18.46 -29.27
CA ASN A 240 5.39 -19.11 -29.74
C ASN A 240 5.22 -20.55 -29.22
N ALA A 241 6.25 -21.14 -28.62
CA ALA A 241 6.12 -22.43 -27.96
C ALA A 241 5.21 -22.27 -26.73
N THR A 242 4.14 -23.07 -26.69
CA THR A 242 3.06 -22.98 -25.69
C THR A 242 3.52 -23.31 -24.27
N GLU A 243 4.68 -23.93 -24.11
CA GLU A 243 5.37 -24.09 -22.83
C GLU A 243 6.26 -22.87 -22.59
N ARG A 244 5.72 -21.90 -21.83
CA ARG A 244 6.52 -20.83 -21.24
C ARG A 244 7.52 -21.47 -20.26
N VAL A 245 8.80 -21.47 -20.64
CA VAL A 245 9.95 -21.78 -19.77
C VAL A 245 10.05 -20.79 -18.62
#